data_AF-A0A6I9NI29-F1
#
_entry.id   AF-A0A6I9NI29-F1
#
_cell.length_a   1.000
_cell.length_b   1.000
_cell.length_c   1.000
_cell.angle_alpha   90.00
_cell.angle_beta   90.00
_cell.angle_gamma   90.00
#
_symmetry.space_group_name_H-M   'P 1'
#
loop_
_entity.id
_entity.type
_entity.pdbx_description
1 polymer ?
#
loop_
_entity_poly.entity_id
_entity_poly.type
_entity_poly.pdbx_seq_one_letter_code
_entity_poly.pdbx_strand_id
1 'polypeptide(L)'
;MLCHFHKPRSVGGAMGGGGASDRCSSSGSSPLPCDPPVLLLSDPYDCELRCFAVFRRVFVQRDEARQIAAVVQRGGGPHTFRVGALLFHAIGRLLPLQMRRFHNKTAIFPIGYRADRIYWSMRNSNRRCKYLCCVEEREGRPLFKVRVEEQGYDDIILTGPSPKGKQE
;
A
#
# COMPACT_ATOMS: atom_id res chain seq x y z
N MET A 1 -0.68 16.10 -28.68
CA MET A 1 -0.63 14.81 -29.39
C MET A 1 -1.49 13.81 -28.62
N LEU A 2 -2.65 13.41 -29.16
CA LEU A 2 -3.47 12.35 -28.57
C LEU A 2 -3.08 11.01 -29.22
N CYS A 3 -2.84 9.99 -28.41
CA CYS A 3 -2.55 8.64 -28.91
C CYS A 3 -3.88 7.89 -29.11
N HIS A 4 -4.10 7.33 -30.30
CA HIS A 4 -5.31 6.55 -30.59
C HIS A 4 -5.34 5.24 -29.79
N PHE A 5 -6.44 4.98 -29.09
CA PHE A 5 -6.69 3.68 -28.45
C PHE A 5 -6.78 2.58 -29.52
N HIS A 6 -5.93 1.55 -29.38
CA HIS A 6 -6.07 0.33 -30.17
C HIS A 6 -7.34 -0.43 -29.79
N LYS A 7 -8.15 -0.77 -30.79
CA LYS A 7 -9.38 -1.54 -30.64
C LYS A 7 -9.04 -3.03 -30.80
N PRO A 8 -9.39 -3.93 -29.85
CA PRO A 8 -9.13 -5.35 -30.03
C PRO A 8 -9.99 -5.91 -31.16
N ARG A 9 -9.35 -6.66 -32.07
CA ARG A 9 -9.96 -7.32 -33.24
C ARG A 9 -10.56 -8.64 -32.78
N SER A 10 -11.88 -8.83 -32.86
CA SER A 10 -12.46 -10.15 -32.62
C SER A 10 -12.18 -11.08 -33.81
N VAL A 11 -11.77 -12.30 -33.51
CA VAL A 11 -11.74 -13.42 -34.45
C VAL A 11 -13.06 -14.16 -34.30
N GLY A 12 -13.69 -14.50 -35.43
CA GLY A 12 -14.96 -15.24 -35.43
C GLY A 12 -14.77 -16.73 -35.14
N GLY A 13 -15.77 -17.32 -34.51
CA GLY A 13 -16.00 -18.76 -34.42
C GLY A 13 -17.50 -19.00 -34.52
N ALA A 14 -17.92 -19.93 -35.39
CA ALA A 14 -19.32 -20.15 -35.75
C ALA A 14 -19.81 -21.55 -35.31
N MET A 15 -21.13 -21.80 -35.46
CA MET A 15 -21.85 -23.06 -35.21
C MET A 15 -22.04 -23.38 -33.70
N GLY A 16 -23.17 -23.87 -33.16
CA GLY A 16 -24.53 -24.16 -33.65
C GLY A 16 -25.28 -25.02 -32.58
N GLY A 17 -26.61 -25.15 -32.49
CA GLY A 17 -27.74 -24.51 -33.19
C GLY A 17 -29.08 -25.19 -32.81
N GLY A 18 -30.20 -24.44 -32.76
CA GLY A 18 -31.55 -24.91 -32.34
C GLY A 18 -31.90 -24.59 -30.87
N GLY A 19 -33.17 -24.38 -30.47
CA GLY A 19 -34.40 -24.25 -31.26
C GLY A 19 -35.68 -24.53 -30.43
N ALA A 20 -36.48 -23.47 -30.16
CA ALA A 20 -37.80 -23.50 -29.46
C ALA A 20 -37.78 -24.02 -27.99
N SER A 21 -38.76 -23.79 -27.11
CA SER A 21 -40.09 -23.14 -27.20
C SER A 21 -40.53 -22.52 -25.85
N ASP A 22 -41.64 -21.78 -25.89
CA ASP A 22 -42.38 -21.03 -24.86
C ASP A 22 -42.45 -21.47 -23.37
N ARG A 23 -42.55 -20.42 -22.52
CA ARG A 23 -43.45 -20.20 -21.36
C ARG A 23 -44.00 -21.41 -20.58
N CYS A 24 -43.85 -21.40 -19.26
CA CYS A 24 -44.89 -20.86 -18.34
C CYS A 24 -44.42 -20.86 -16.87
N SER A 25 -45.05 -20.05 -16.02
CA SER A 25 -44.88 -20.05 -14.56
C SER A 25 -45.97 -20.88 -13.89
N SER A 26 -45.67 -21.60 -12.79
CA SER A 26 -46.41 -21.53 -11.49
C SER A 26 -46.22 -22.75 -10.56
N SER A 27 -46.08 -22.42 -9.26
CA SER A 27 -46.51 -23.16 -8.05
C SER A 27 -46.38 -24.69 -7.94
N GLY A 28 -45.60 -25.13 -6.93
CA GLY A 28 -45.76 -26.41 -6.24
C GLY A 28 -45.22 -26.30 -4.80
N SER A 29 -46.05 -26.62 -3.80
CA SER A 29 -45.77 -26.34 -2.38
C SER A 29 -45.87 -27.58 -1.49
N SER A 30 -44.86 -27.87 -0.67
CA SER A 30 -44.97 -28.38 0.73
C SER A 30 -43.59 -28.61 1.38
N PRO A 31 -43.48 -28.64 2.73
CA PRO A 31 -42.21 -28.54 3.46
C PRO A 31 -41.72 -29.89 4.06
N LEU A 32 -40.47 -29.94 4.56
CA LEU A 32 -39.98 -30.62 5.80
C LEU A 32 -38.44 -30.35 5.97
N PRO A 33 -37.80 -30.63 7.14
CA PRO A 33 -36.76 -29.74 7.68
C PRO A 33 -35.37 -30.36 7.95
N CYS A 34 -34.51 -29.52 8.57
CA CYS A 34 -33.30 -29.83 9.35
C CYS A 34 -31.97 -30.04 8.60
N ASP A 35 -31.28 -28.92 8.34
CA ASP A 35 -29.81 -28.85 8.34
C ASP A 35 -29.35 -27.84 9.41
N PRO A 36 -28.28 -28.13 10.19
CA PRO A 36 -27.74 -27.21 11.19
C PRO A 36 -26.92 -26.08 10.54
N PRO A 37 -26.76 -24.92 11.20
CA PRO A 37 -26.00 -23.81 10.63
C PRO A 37 -24.50 -24.15 10.61
N VAL A 38 -23.96 -24.34 9.40
CA VAL A 38 -22.51 -24.41 9.15
C VAL A 38 -21.90 -23.03 9.40
N LEU A 39 -21.63 -22.71 10.67
CA LEU A 39 -20.96 -21.48 11.03
C LEU A 39 -19.46 -21.57 10.77
N LEU A 40 -19.05 -20.85 9.72
CA LEU A 40 -17.85 -20.02 9.72
C LEU A 40 -16.53 -20.72 10.06
N LEU A 41 -16.02 -21.47 9.08
CA LEU A 41 -14.60 -21.40 8.75
C LEU A 41 -14.42 -20.84 7.33
N SER A 42 -14.94 -19.62 7.10
CA SER A 42 -14.56 -18.82 5.94
C SER A 42 -13.06 -18.60 5.99
N ASP A 43 -12.34 -19.02 4.96
CA ASP A 43 -10.89 -18.99 4.93
C ASP A 43 -10.44 -17.51 5.10
N PRO A 44 -9.54 -17.16 6.03
CA PRO A 44 -9.06 -15.78 6.18
C PRO A 44 -8.49 -15.17 4.89
N TYR A 45 -8.22 -15.98 3.86
CA TYR A 45 -7.78 -15.56 2.53
C TYR A 45 -8.88 -15.48 1.45
N ASP A 46 -10.14 -15.82 1.73
CA ASP A 46 -11.27 -15.71 0.76
C ASP A 46 -11.53 -14.27 0.28
N CYS A 47 -11.04 -13.28 1.02
CA CYS A 47 -11.13 -11.85 0.67
C CYS A 47 -9.94 -11.34 -0.18
N GLU A 48 -8.97 -12.19 -0.55
CA GLU A 48 -7.82 -11.76 -1.36
C GLU A 48 -8.15 -11.71 -2.87
N LEU A 49 -7.84 -10.57 -3.49
CA LEU A 49 -7.96 -10.39 -4.93
C LEU A 49 -6.89 -11.21 -5.67
N ARG A 50 -7.28 -12.40 -6.14
CA ARG A 50 -6.43 -13.27 -6.98
C ARG A 50 -5.98 -12.64 -8.31
N CYS A 51 -6.58 -11.52 -8.71
CA CYS A 51 -6.18 -10.74 -9.89
C CYS A 51 -6.45 -9.24 -9.69
N PHE A 52 -5.48 -8.40 -10.02
CA PHE A 52 -5.61 -6.93 -9.98
C PHE A 52 -6.05 -6.31 -11.32
N ALA A 53 -6.20 -7.11 -12.37
CA ALA A 53 -6.67 -6.64 -13.67
C ALA A 53 -8.20 -6.51 -13.67
N VAL A 54 -8.70 -5.28 -13.79
CA VAL A 54 -10.14 -4.96 -13.82
C VAL A 54 -10.44 -3.95 -14.93
N PHE A 55 -11.45 -4.22 -15.75
CA PHE A 55 -11.87 -3.34 -16.87
C PHE A 55 -12.63 -2.07 -16.42
N ARG A 56 -12.75 -1.85 -15.11
CA ARG A 56 -13.43 -0.71 -14.49
C ARG A 56 -12.60 -0.15 -13.35
N ARG A 57 -12.77 1.15 -13.05
CA ARG A 57 -12.23 1.72 -11.80
C ARG A 57 -12.85 0.98 -10.62
N VAL A 58 -12.00 0.46 -9.74
CA VAL A 58 -12.38 -0.12 -8.45
C VAL A 58 -11.82 0.78 -7.36
N PHE A 59 -12.70 1.26 -6.50
CA PHE A 59 -12.32 1.99 -5.30
C PHE A 59 -12.20 1.00 -4.15
N VAL A 60 -11.01 0.86 -3.59
CA VAL A 60 -10.81 0.05 -2.38
C VAL A 60 -10.95 1.00 -1.20
N GLN A 61 -12.04 0.87 -0.45
CA GLN A 61 -12.21 1.61 0.79
C GLN A 61 -11.18 1.12 1.81
N ARG A 62 -10.32 2.03 2.27
CA ARG A 62 -9.32 1.77 3.30
C ARG A 62 -9.69 2.60 4.51
N ASP A 63 -9.86 1.94 5.65
CA ASP A 63 -9.91 2.61 6.94
C ASP A 63 -8.48 3.06 7.29
N GLU A 64 -8.14 4.27 6.85
CA GLU A 64 -6.81 4.85 7.06
C GLU A 64 -6.48 5.00 8.55
N ALA A 65 -7.47 5.33 9.39
CA ALA A 65 -7.29 5.46 10.83
C ALA A 65 -6.92 4.11 11.46
N ARG A 66 -7.62 3.02 11.09
CA ARG A 66 -7.30 1.65 11.54
C ARG A 66 -5.97 1.15 10.98
N GLN A 67 -5.60 1.52 9.75
CA GLN A 67 -4.27 1.19 9.19
C GLN A 67 -3.15 1.92 9.93
N ILE A 68 -3.30 3.21 10.22
CA ILE A 68 -2.34 3.99 11.01
C ILE A 68 -2.23 3.43 12.42
N ALA A 69 -3.36 3.15 13.09
CA ALA A 69 -3.37 2.55 14.42
C ALA A 69 -2.63 1.21 14.46
N ALA A 70 -2.80 0.36 13.45
CA ALA A 70 -2.05 -0.90 13.32
C ALA A 70 -0.53 -0.69 13.17
N VAL A 71 -0.08 0.35 12.47
CA VAL A 71 1.36 0.70 12.36
C VAL A 71 1.90 1.28 13.69
N VAL A 72 1.10 2.05 14.43
CA VAL A 72 1.50 2.61 15.73
C VAL A 72 1.59 1.53 16.81
N GLN A 73 0.60 0.65 16.91
CA GLN A 73 0.45 -0.29 18.02
C GLN A 73 1.35 -1.54 17.92
N ARG A 74 1.75 -1.94 16.70
CA ARG A 74 2.14 -3.33 16.40
C ARG A 74 3.57 -3.48 15.85
N GLY A 75 4.48 -2.61 16.28
CA GLY A 75 5.83 -2.43 15.71
C GLY A 75 6.56 -3.73 15.39
N GLY A 76 6.70 -4.04 14.09
CA GLY A 76 7.39 -5.23 13.58
C GLY A 76 6.62 -6.05 12.53
N GLY A 77 5.30 -5.86 12.39
CA GLY A 77 4.49 -6.57 11.39
C GLY A 77 4.57 -6.00 9.95
N PRO A 78 4.20 -6.80 8.91
CA PRO A 78 4.16 -6.35 7.51
C PRO A 78 2.93 -5.46 7.26
N HIS A 79 3.00 -4.20 7.70
CA HIS A 79 1.88 -3.24 7.60
C HIS A 79 2.31 -2.00 6.81
N THR A 80 2.22 -2.10 5.49
CA THR A 80 2.56 -1.03 4.55
C THR A 80 1.46 0.03 4.45
N PHE A 81 1.38 0.93 5.43
CA PHE A 81 0.62 2.17 5.26
C PHE A 81 1.28 3.01 4.16
N ARG A 82 0.57 3.27 3.07
CA ARG A 82 1.14 3.90 1.86
C ARG A 82 0.38 5.17 1.49
N VAL A 83 1.10 6.29 1.43
CA VAL A 83 0.58 7.60 1.01
C VAL A 83 1.28 8.02 -0.28
N GLY A 84 0.62 7.80 -1.42
CA GLY A 84 1.17 8.08 -2.76
C GLY A 84 2.44 7.28 -3.07
N ALA A 85 3.60 7.93 -2.96
CA ALA A 85 4.93 7.35 -3.13
C ALA A 85 5.77 7.36 -1.82
N LEU A 86 5.11 7.45 -0.66
CA LEU A 86 5.66 7.13 0.66
C LEU A 86 5.08 5.80 1.15
N LEU A 87 5.92 4.97 1.75
CA LEU A 87 5.60 3.66 2.31
C LEU A 87 6.13 3.61 3.75
N PHE A 88 5.24 3.67 4.73
CA PHE A 88 5.63 3.67 6.14
C PHE A 88 5.88 2.24 6.62
N HIS A 89 7.04 2.03 7.26
CA HIS A 89 7.39 0.79 7.96
C HIS A 89 7.22 0.96 9.47
N ALA A 90 7.57 2.12 10.00
CA ALA A 90 7.37 2.52 11.39
C ALA A 90 7.17 4.03 11.49
N ILE A 91 6.20 4.46 12.30
CA ILE A 91 5.96 5.88 12.60
C ILE A 91 6.97 6.39 13.65
N GLY A 92 7.36 5.52 14.59
CA GLY A 92 8.40 5.79 15.57
C GLY A 92 7.92 6.33 16.92
N ARG A 93 8.92 6.46 17.79
CA ARG A 93 9.02 6.94 19.17
C ARG A 93 8.98 8.44 19.45
N LEU A 94 8.20 8.95 20.39
CA LEU A 94 8.60 10.21 21.04
C LEU A 94 8.30 10.19 22.55
N LEU A 95 9.35 10.17 23.37
CA LEU A 95 9.23 10.20 24.83
C LEU A 95 9.04 11.65 25.33
N PRO A 96 8.35 11.87 26.47
CA PRO A 96 8.15 13.23 27.02
C PRO A 96 9.45 14.02 27.21
N LEU A 97 10.54 13.37 27.64
CA LEU A 97 11.87 13.99 27.79
C LEU A 97 12.45 14.48 26.44
N GLN A 98 12.17 13.76 25.36
CA GLN A 98 12.67 14.04 24.01
C GLN A 98 11.86 15.15 23.31
N MET A 99 10.61 15.40 23.72
CA MET A 99 9.77 16.47 23.16
C MET A 99 10.49 17.81 23.06
N ARG A 100 11.35 18.16 24.02
CA ARG A 100 12.10 19.45 24.02
C ARG A 100 13.14 19.59 22.90
N ARG A 101 13.61 18.49 22.28
CA ARG A 101 14.71 18.50 21.29
C ARG A 101 14.34 17.88 19.93
N PHE A 102 13.27 17.09 19.86
CA PHE A 102 12.87 16.33 18.68
C PHE A 102 11.64 16.92 17.98
N HIS A 103 11.59 18.25 17.82
CA HIS A 103 10.59 18.94 17.02
C HIS A 103 11.12 20.27 16.47
N ASN A 104 10.35 20.90 15.58
CA ASN A 104 10.44 22.31 15.24
C ASN A 104 9.03 22.92 15.16
N LYS A 105 8.90 24.17 14.71
CA LYS A 105 7.59 24.88 14.59
C LYS A 105 6.55 24.18 13.67
N THR A 106 6.95 23.20 12.87
CA THR A 106 6.16 22.61 11.78
C THR A 106 6.05 21.08 11.84
N ALA A 107 6.89 20.40 12.61
CA ALA A 107 6.97 18.94 12.62
C ALA A 107 7.61 18.40 13.91
N ILE A 108 7.27 17.16 14.25
CA ILE A 108 7.96 16.33 15.25
C ILE A 108 8.88 15.31 14.57
N PHE A 109 9.89 14.82 15.29
CA PHE A 109 10.92 13.91 14.77
C PHE A 109 10.97 12.62 15.59
N PRO A 110 10.01 11.70 15.42
CA PRO A 110 9.95 10.48 16.21
C PRO A 110 11.12 9.52 15.91
N ILE A 111 11.81 9.05 16.95
CA ILE A 111 12.96 8.14 16.86
C ILE A 111 12.49 6.73 16.48
N GLY A 112 13.17 6.10 15.52
CA GLY A 112 12.71 4.84 14.92
C GLY A 112 11.63 5.05 13.87
N TYR A 113 11.36 6.29 13.45
CA TYR A 113 10.68 6.55 12.17
C TYR A 113 11.43 5.83 11.05
N ARG A 114 10.68 5.11 10.20
CA ARG A 114 11.23 4.38 9.05
C ARG A 114 10.21 4.35 7.91
N ALA A 115 10.55 4.91 6.75
CA ALA A 115 9.70 4.89 5.57
C ALA A 115 10.50 4.86 4.26
N ASP A 116 10.02 4.14 3.26
CA ASP A 116 10.55 4.25 1.90
C ASP A 116 9.84 5.37 1.12
N ARG A 117 10.62 6.23 0.47
CA ARG A 117 10.18 7.18 -0.54
C ARG A 117 10.61 6.67 -1.91
N ILE A 118 9.66 6.49 -2.83
CA ILE A 118 9.99 6.27 -4.25
C ILE A 118 10.18 7.64 -4.90
N TYR A 119 11.38 7.92 -5.40
CA TYR A 119 11.73 9.21 -6.01
C TYR A 119 12.71 9.03 -7.18
N TRP A 120 13.04 10.11 -7.88
CA TRP A 120 14.00 10.09 -8.98
C TRP A 120 15.39 9.66 -8.52
N SER A 121 16.12 8.91 -9.36
CA SER A 121 17.52 8.57 -9.09
C SER A 121 18.42 9.80 -9.27
N MET A 122 19.40 9.95 -8.37
CA MET A 122 20.46 10.97 -8.49
C MET A 122 21.45 10.64 -9.62
N ARG A 123 21.53 9.37 -10.04
CA ARG A 123 22.41 8.90 -11.11
C ARG A 123 21.73 8.88 -12.47
N ASN A 124 20.44 8.56 -12.50
CA ASN A 124 19.67 8.26 -13.70
C ASN A 124 18.36 9.06 -13.74
N SER A 125 18.36 10.21 -14.44
CA SER A 125 17.22 11.15 -14.49
C SER A 125 15.88 10.52 -14.90
N ASN A 126 15.90 9.49 -15.74
CA ASN A 126 14.71 8.78 -16.22
C ASN A 126 14.32 7.54 -15.38
N ARG A 127 15.02 7.24 -14.29
CA ARG A 127 14.71 6.11 -13.39
C ARG A 127 14.24 6.61 -12.02
N ARG A 128 13.38 5.81 -11.38
CA ARG A 128 13.04 5.98 -9.96
C ARG A 128 13.75 4.91 -9.14
N CYS A 129 14.23 5.29 -7.97
CA CYS A 129 14.84 4.40 -6.98
C CYS A 129 14.18 4.61 -5.60
N LYS A 130 14.65 3.85 -4.60
CA LYS A 130 14.06 3.82 -3.27
C LYS A 130 14.95 4.56 -2.28
N TYR A 131 14.36 5.49 -1.55
CA TYR A 131 15.02 6.26 -0.50
C TYR A 131 14.44 5.83 0.84
N LEU A 132 15.19 5.02 1.60
CA LEU A 132 14.82 4.62 2.96
C LEU A 132 15.16 5.76 3.92
N CYS A 133 14.15 6.50 4.35
CA CYS A 133 14.25 7.59 5.31
C CYS A 133 14.12 7.07 6.74
N CYS A 134 15.05 7.45 7.62
CA CYS A 134 15.07 7.08 9.04
C CYS A 134 15.33 8.30 9.92
N VAL A 135 14.76 8.29 11.14
CA VAL A 135 15.13 9.22 12.21
C VAL A 135 15.66 8.41 13.39
N GLU A 136 16.89 8.70 13.79
CA GLU A 136 17.57 8.09 14.92
C GLU A 136 17.89 9.14 15.99
N GLU A 137 18.45 8.71 17.12
CA GLU A 137 18.96 9.59 18.17
C GLU A 137 20.49 9.52 18.21
N ARG A 138 21.14 10.69 18.23
CA ARG A 138 22.57 10.83 18.47
C ARG A 138 22.81 12.02 19.41
N GLU A 139 23.53 11.80 20.51
CA GLU A 139 23.87 12.86 21.49
C GLU A 139 22.61 13.61 22.03
N GLY A 140 21.49 12.88 22.11
CA GLY A 140 20.18 13.38 22.52
C GLY A 140 19.51 14.33 21.52
N ARG A 141 19.91 14.30 20.24
CA ARG A 141 19.34 15.09 19.14
C ARG A 141 18.86 14.15 18.02
N PRO A 142 17.90 14.58 17.18
CA PRO A 142 17.50 13.82 15.99
C PRO A 142 18.63 13.76 14.97
N LEU A 143 18.91 12.54 14.50
CA LEU A 143 19.81 12.26 13.39
C LEU A 143 18.97 11.74 12.22
N PHE A 144 18.98 12.47 11.11
CA PHE A 144 18.24 12.09 9.90
C PHE A 144 19.15 11.29 9.00
N LYS A 145 18.70 10.11 8.58
CA LYS A 145 19.40 9.26 7.60
C LYS A 145 18.52 8.98 6.40
N VAL A 146 19.13 8.95 5.22
CA VAL A 146 18.48 8.55 3.97
C VAL A 146 19.41 7.58 3.26
N ARG A 147 19.01 6.31 3.16
CA ARG A 147 19.72 5.30 2.36
C ARG A 147 19.08 5.21 0.98
N VAL A 148 19.88 5.40 -0.06
CA VAL A 148 19.44 5.36 -1.46
C VAL A 148 19.76 3.98 -2.03
N GLU A 149 18.73 3.18 -2.24
CA GLU A 149 18.80 1.82 -2.78
C GLU A 149 18.40 1.87 -4.27
N GLU A 150 19.36 1.59 -5.17
CA GLU A 150 19.18 1.63 -6.62
C GLU A 150 19.76 0.37 -7.27
N GLN A 151 18.93 -0.37 -8.03
CA GLN A 151 19.34 -1.62 -8.64
C GLN A 151 20.54 -1.44 -9.59
N GLY A 152 21.63 -2.15 -9.30
CA GLY A 152 22.88 -2.13 -10.06
C GLY A 152 23.94 -1.15 -9.53
N TYR A 153 23.71 -0.53 -8.37
CA TYR A 153 24.67 0.36 -7.71
C TYR A 153 24.73 0.09 -6.21
N ASP A 154 25.84 0.48 -5.59
CA ASP A 154 25.97 0.47 -4.13
C ASP A 154 25.06 1.51 -3.46
N ASP A 155 24.61 1.17 -2.25
CA ASP A 155 23.78 2.02 -1.40
C ASP A 155 24.53 3.28 -0.97
N ILE A 156 23.92 4.45 -1.18
CA ILE A 156 24.44 5.72 -0.63
C ILE A 156 23.72 6.03 0.67
N ILE A 157 24.45 6.30 1.75
CA ILE A 157 23.88 6.73 3.04
C ILE A 157 24.16 8.22 3.24
N LEU A 158 23.13 9.05 3.11
CA LEU A 158 23.15 10.47 3.46
C LEU A 158 22.73 10.63 4.93
N THR A 159 23.47 11.40 5.72
CA THR A 159 23.19 11.62 7.14
C THR A 159 23.32 13.10 7.49
N GLY A 160 22.45 13.64 8.33
CA GLY A 160 22.55 15.03 8.80
C GLY A 160 21.68 15.39 10.00
N PRO A 161 21.87 16.57 10.59
CA PRO A 161 21.11 17.06 11.75
C PRO A 161 19.77 17.72 11.38
N SER A 162 19.37 17.71 10.11
CA SER A 162 18.15 18.35 9.60
C SER A 162 17.55 17.53 8.44
N PRO A 163 16.21 17.40 8.33
CA PRO A 163 15.57 16.67 7.23
C PRO A 163 15.81 17.29 5.85
N LYS A 164 16.13 18.59 5.77
CA LYS A 164 16.30 19.30 4.49
C LYS A 164 17.65 19.04 3.83
N GLY A 165 18.61 18.47 4.57
CA GLY A 165 20.03 18.61 4.26
C GLY A 165 20.50 20.06 4.42
N LYS A 166 21.76 20.23 4.79
CA LYS A 166 22.51 21.44 4.42
C LYS A 166 23.59 20.96 3.46
N GLN A 167 23.65 21.57 2.28
CA GLN A 167 24.95 21.77 1.66
C GLN A 167 25.64 22.85 2.49
N GLU A 168 26.87 22.57 2.90
CA GLU A 168 27.84 23.58 3.34
C GLU A 168 28.64 24.01 2.11
#